data_AF-A0AA97EAM2-F1
#
_entry.id   AF-A0AA97EAM2-F1
#
_cell.length_a   1.000
_cell.length_b   1.000
_cell.length_c   1.000
_cell.angle_alpha   90.00
_cell.angle_beta   90.00
_cell.angle_gamma   90.00
#
_symmetry.space_group_name_H-M   'P 1'
#
loop_
_entity.id
_entity.type
_entity.pdbx_description
1 polymer ?
#
loop_
_entity_poly.entity_id
_entity_poly.type
_entity_poly.pdbx_seq_one_letter_code
_entity_poly.pdbx_strand_id
1 'polypeptide(L)'
;MPPCDEWLSIALAYRSTVYDYCQLALRPTLDQAAAERMGEILQQAKAEPLLSLLIDEADGLVERLQPCLCQQHLQQQQQRLRLAIDAFWVEELLATCRPQANTNV
;
A
#
# COMPACT_ATOMS: atom_id res chain seq x y z
N MET A 1 -38.13 9.59 2.09
CA MET A 1 -37.06 8.73 1.55
C MET A 1 -37.13 8.84 0.04
N PRO A 2 -36.04 9.20 -0.66
CA PRO A 2 -36.02 9.25 -2.12
C PRO A 2 -36.31 7.86 -2.72
N PRO A 3 -36.95 7.76 -3.90
CA PRO A 3 -37.09 6.52 -4.65
C PRO A 3 -35.72 5.90 -4.99
N CYS A 4 -35.67 4.57 -5.10
CA CYS A 4 -34.43 3.80 -5.31
C CYS A 4 -33.61 4.27 -6.54
N ASP A 5 -34.30 4.71 -7.59
CA ASP A 5 -33.68 5.19 -8.85
C ASP A 5 -32.95 6.54 -8.68
N GLU A 6 -33.40 7.39 -7.75
CA GLU A 6 -32.72 8.65 -7.42
C GLU A 6 -31.41 8.37 -6.68
N TRP A 7 -31.40 7.43 -5.74
CA TRP A 7 -30.18 7.03 -5.03
C TRP A 7 -29.12 6.45 -5.96
N LEU A 8 -29.54 5.64 -6.94
CA LEU A 8 -28.64 5.08 -7.93
C LEU A 8 -28.02 6.17 -8.82
N SER A 9 -28.83 7.15 -9.23
CA SER A 9 -28.38 8.29 -10.04
C SER A 9 -27.40 9.18 -9.27
N ILE A 10 -27.66 9.44 -7.99
CA ILE A 10 -26.76 10.22 -7.11
C ILE A 10 -25.47 9.43 -6.84
N ALA A 11 -25.54 8.12 -6.58
CA ALA A 11 -24.36 7.28 -6.40
C ALA A 11 -23.48 7.24 -7.67
N LEU A 12 -24.10 7.21 -8.86
CA LEU A 12 -23.39 7.29 -10.13
C LEU A 12 -22.70 8.64 -10.34
N ALA A 13 -23.24 9.73 -9.78
CA ALA A 13 -22.58 11.04 -9.82
C ALA A 13 -21.25 11.05 -9.05
N TYR A 14 -21.13 10.26 -7.98
CA TYR A 14 -19.89 10.12 -7.21
C TYR A 14 -18.89 9.11 -7.78
N ARG A 15 -19.24 8.41 -8.86
CA ARG A 15 -18.42 7.32 -9.42
C ARG A 15 -16.98 7.76 -9.72
N SER A 16 -16.79 8.92 -10.33
CA SER A 16 -15.44 9.43 -10.63
C SER A 16 -14.67 9.76 -9.36
N THR A 17 -15.31 10.42 -8.39
CA THR A 17 -14.71 10.79 -7.11
C THR A 17 -14.27 9.58 -6.30
N VAL A 18 -15.11 8.54 -6.23
CA VAL A 18 -14.79 7.28 -5.53
C VAL A 18 -13.67 6.54 -6.26
N TYR A 19 -13.67 6.54 -7.60
CA TYR A 19 -12.60 5.92 -8.38
C TYR A 19 -11.26 6.64 -8.18
N ASP A 20 -11.25 7.97 -8.21
CA ASP A 20 -10.06 8.80 -7.92
C ASP A 20 -9.54 8.51 -6.50
N TYR A 21 -10.43 8.43 -5.52
CA TYR A 21 -10.09 8.06 -4.16
C TYR A 21 -9.40 6.70 -4.08
N CYS A 22 -9.99 5.66 -4.69
CA CYS A 22 -9.40 4.32 -4.74
C CYS A 22 -8.01 4.33 -5.36
N GLN A 23 -7.80 5.05 -6.46
CA GLN A 23 -6.49 5.15 -7.10
C GLN A 23 -5.46 5.79 -6.18
N LEU A 24 -5.83 6.85 -5.47
CA LEU A 24 -4.96 7.50 -4.50
C LEU A 24 -4.66 6.57 -3.31
N ALA A 25 -5.66 5.88 -2.78
CA ALA A 25 -5.52 5.00 -1.61
C ALA A 25 -4.66 3.76 -1.90
N LEU A 26 -4.60 3.32 -3.16
CA LEU A 26 -3.75 2.22 -3.61
C LEU A 26 -2.29 2.66 -3.88
N ARG A 27 -1.98 3.96 -3.88
CA ARG A 27 -0.60 4.41 -4.08
C ARG A 27 0.24 4.14 -2.82
N PRO A 28 1.46 3.60 -2.97
CA PRO A 28 2.34 3.34 -1.83
C PRO A 28 2.85 4.62 -1.16
N THR A 29 2.90 5.73 -1.90
CA THR A 29 3.25 7.05 -1.40
C THR A 29 2.41 8.09 -2.14
N LEU A 30 2.04 9.16 -1.45
CA LEU A 30 1.34 10.30 -2.02
C LEU A 30 2.32 11.46 -2.15
N ASP A 31 2.41 12.05 -3.34
CA ASP A 31 3.01 13.36 -3.50
C ASP A 31 2.06 14.45 -2.97
N GLN A 32 2.54 15.69 -2.90
CA GLN A 32 1.78 16.81 -2.34
C GLN A 32 0.42 17.01 -3.03
N ALA A 33 0.39 16.97 -4.37
CA ALA A 33 -0.83 17.17 -5.14
C ALA A 33 -1.83 16.02 -4.93
N ALA A 34 -1.34 14.79 -4.85
CA ALA A 34 -2.14 13.60 -4.57
C ALA A 34 -2.73 13.63 -3.15
N ALA A 35 -1.96 14.09 -2.16
CA ALA A 35 -2.42 14.27 -0.78
C ALA A 35 -3.46 15.38 -0.66
N GLU A 36 -3.25 16.51 -1.35
CA GLU A 36 -4.23 17.60 -1.43
C GLU A 36 -5.55 17.12 -2.04
N ARG A 37 -5.47 16.42 -3.18
CA ARG A 37 -6.65 15.87 -3.85
C ARG A 37 -7.41 14.88 -2.97
N MET A 38 -6.70 13.99 -2.28
CA MET A 38 -7.32 13.08 -1.31
C MET A 38 -7.99 13.83 -0.16
N GLY A 39 -7.34 14.89 0.32
CA GLY A 39 -7.90 15.80 1.33
C GLY A 39 -9.20 16.46 0.88
N GLU A 40 -9.27 16.97 -0.34
CA GLU A 40 -10.50 17.55 -0.92
C GLU A 40 -11.65 16.54 -0.94
N ILE A 41 -11.39 15.32 -1.41
CA ILE A 41 -12.39 14.25 -1.48
C ILE A 41 -12.94 13.92 -0.09
N LEU A 42 -12.06 13.79 0.90
CA LEU A 42 -12.45 13.51 2.29
C LEU A 42 -13.21 14.67 2.93
N GLN A 43 -12.89 15.93 2.58
CA GLN A 43 -13.67 17.08 3.07
C GLN A 43 -15.07 17.12 2.44
N GLN A 44 -15.20 16.80 1.15
CA GLN A 44 -16.49 16.68 0.50
C GLN A 44 -17.35 15.59 1.17
N ALA A 45 -16.74 14.43 1.46
CA ALA A 45 -17.43 13.31 2.11
C ALA A 45 -18.01 13.65 3.49
N LYS A 46 -17.39 14.57 4.25
CA LYS A 46 -17.94 15.05 5.53
C LYS A 46 -19.25 15.81 5.36
N ALA A 47 -19.44 16.49 4.24
CA ALA A 47 -20.65 17.25 3.93
C ALA A 47 -21.73 16.38 3.26
N GLU A 48 -21.34 15.24 2.68
CA GLU A 48 -22.19 14.41 1.82
C GLU A 48 -22.28 12.96 2.33
N PRO A 49 -23.35 12.59 3.05
CA PRO A 49 -23.46 11.29 3.71
C PRO A 49 -23.33 10.07 2.78
N LEU A 50 -23.85 10.18 1.54
CA LEU A 50 -23.73 9.09 0.56
C LEU A 50 -22.30 8.91 0.09
N LEU A 51 -21.56 10.00 -0.13
CA LEU A 51 -20.16 9.94 -0.52
C LEU A 51 -19.30 9.36 0.62
N SER A 52 -19.58 9.74 1.87
CA SER A 52 -18.93 9.13 3.05
C SER A 52 -19.08 7.61 3.05
N LEU A 53 -20.32 7.11 2.89
CA LEU A 53 -20.58 5.68 2.88
C LEU A 53 -19.84 4.97 1.72
N LEU A 54 -19.80 5.58 0.53
CA LEU A 54 -19.10 5.00 -0.61
C LEU A 54 -17.58 4.96 -0.41
N ILE A 55 -17.02 5.96 0.30
CA ILE A 55 -15.60 5.97 0.67
C ILE A 55 -15.31 4.88 1.72
N ASP A 56 -16.16 4.71 2.72
CA ASP A 56 -15.99 3.65 3.73
C ASP A 56 -16.00 2.25 3.07
N GLU A 57 -16.90 2.02 2.10
CA GLU A 57 -16.93 0.78 1.31
C GLU A 57 -15.69 0.63 0.41
N ALA A 58 -15.21 1.72 -0.17
CA ALA A 58 -13.98 1.75 -0.95
C ALA A 58 -12.75 1.42 -0.10
N ASP A 59 -12.66 1.96 1.12
CA ASP A 59 -11.60 1.64 2.07
C ASP A 59 -11.58 0.15 2.42
N GLY A 60 -12.76 -0.43 2.72
CA GLY A 60 -12.86 -1.87 2.96
C GLY A 60 -12.44 -2.72 1.74
N LEU A 61 -12.67 -2.24 0.52
CA LEU A 61 -12.17 -2.91 -0.69
C LEU A 61 -10.66 -2.74 -0.86
N VAL A 62 -10.13 -1.54 -0.68
CA VAL A 62 -8.70 -1.23 -0.78
C VAL A 62 -7.91 -2.00 0.28
N GLU A 63 -8.40 -2.06 1.52
CA GLU A 63 -7.81 -2.85 2.59
C GLU A 63 -7.77 -4.33 2.25
N ARG A 64 -8.83 -4.90 1.65
CA ARG A 64 -8.82 -6.30 1.17
C ARG A 64 -7.87 -6.53 0.01
N LEU A 65 -7.58 -5.50 -0.79
CA LEU A 65 -6.65 -5.55 -1.92
C LEU A 65 -5.18 -5.30 -1.50
N GLN A 66 -4.93 -4.64 -0.35
CA GLN A 66 -3.58 -4.44 0.18
C GLN A 66 -2.82 -5.73 0.58
N PRO A 67 -3.42 -6.79 1.18
CA PRO A 67 -2.74 -8.08 1.31
C PRO A 67 -2.53 -8.78 -0.04
N CYS A 68 -3.17 -8.30 -1.11
CA CYS A 68 -2.92 -8.72 -2.49
C CYS A 68 -1.83 -7.89 -3.18
N LEU A 69 -1.10 -7.00 -2.48
CA LEU A 69 0.21 -6.50 -2.93
C LEU A 69 1.22 -7.67 -2.91
N CYS A 70 1.03 -8.52 -3.92
CA CYS A 70 1.76 -9.68 -4.38
C CYS A 70 2.44 -10.50 -3.28
N GLN A 71 1.80 -11.61 -2.88
CA GLN A 71 2.53 -12.74 -2.26
C GLN A 71 3.85 -13.04 -2.98
N GLN A 72 3.86 -12.88 -4.30
CA GLN A 72 5.04 -13.02 -5.15
C GLN A 72 6.14 -11.99 -4.83
N HIS A 73 5.78 -10.73 -4.55
CA HIS A 73 6.72 -9.69 -4.12
C HIS A 73 7.22 -9.96 -2.69
N LEU A 74 6.34 -10.39 -1.79
CA LEU A 74 6.72 -10.78 -0.44
C LEU A 74 7.68 -11.98 -0.45
N GLN A 75 7.39 -13.00 -1.26
CA GLN A 75 8.26 -14.15 -1.47
C GLN A 75 9.59 -13.73 -2.09
N GLN A 76 9.58 -12.84 -3.09
CA GLN A 76 10.79 -12.33 -3.71
C GLN A 76 11.66 -11.54 -2.72
N GLN A 77 11.07 -10.71 -1.87
CA GLN A 77 11.79 -9.98 -0.83
C GLN A 77 12.34 -10.90 0.26
N GLN A 78 11.55 -11.88 0.70
CA GLN A 78 12.02 -12.90 1.65
C GLN A 78 13.16 -13.74 1.09
N GLN A 79 13.09 -14.12 -0.19
CA GLN A 79 14.16 -14.85 -0.87
C GLN A 79 15.43 -14.00 -0.97
N ARG A 80 15.31 -12.72 -1.32
CA ARG A 80 16.45 -11.78 -1.36
C ARG A 80 17.10 -11.60 0.01
N LEU A 81 16.30 -11.44 1.06
CA LEU A 81 16.79 -11.35 2.44
C LEU A 81 17.53 -12.62 2.85
N ARG A 82 16.97 -13.79 2.53
CA ARG A 82 17.58 -15.07 2.88
C ARG A 82 18.94 -15.27 2.20
N LEU A 83 19.04 -14.96 0.91
CA LEU A 83 20.31 -15.01 0.18
C LEU A 83 21.35 -14.04 0.75
N ALA A 84 20.94 -12.83 1.15
CA ALA A 84 21.85 -11.86 1.75
C ALA A 84 22.36 -12.32 3.13
N ILE A 85 21.49 -12.92 3.94
CA ILE A 85 21.85 -13.51 5.24
C ILE A 85 22.82 -14.67 5.02
N ASP A 86 22.52 -15.60 4.12
CA ASP A 86 23.37 -16.76 3.85
C ASP A 86 24.76 -16.33 3.35
N ALA A 87 24.83 -15.33 2.46
CA ALA A 87 26.09 -14.77 1.98
C ALA A 87 26.90 -14.12 3.12
N PHE A 88 26.25 -13.32 3.97
CA PHE A 88 26.89 -12.71 5.12
C PHE A 88 27.45 -13.75 6.11
N TRP A 89 26.71 -14.82 6.37
CA TRP A 89 27.14 -15.89 7.27
C TRP A 89 28.34 -16.66 6.71
N VAL A 90 28.38 -16.88 5.40
CA VAL A 90 29.54 -17.50 4.72
C VAL A 90 30.76 -16.58 4.81
N GLU A 91 30.60 -15.26 4.59
CA GLU A 91 31.69 -14.30 4.73
C GLU A 91 32.23 -14.24 6.16
N GLU A 92 31.35 -14.25 7.17
CA GLU A 92 31.74 -14.28 8.57
C GLU A 92 32.47 -15.59 8.94
N LEU A 93 31.97 -16.74 8.48
CA LEU A 93 32.64 -18.03 8.65
C LEU A 93 34.02 -18.04 7.99
N LEU A 94 34.14 -17.57 6.75
CA LEU A 94 35.43 -17.46 6.06
C LEU A 94 36.39 -16.48 6.75
N ALA A 95 35.87 -15.41 7.34
CA ALA A 95 36.66 -14.48 8.16
C ALA A 95 37.18 -15.15 9.44
N THR A 96 36.37 -16.00 10.09
CA THR A 96 36.81 -16.78 11.26
C THR A 96 37.76 -17.93 10.91
N CYS A 97 37.67 -18.48 9.69
CA CYS A 97 38.57 -19.53 9.21
C CYS A 97 39.86 -19.00 8.59
N ARG A 98 40.02 -17.68 8.39
CA ARG A 98 41.32 -17.12 7.99
C ARG A 98 42.31 -17.37 9.12
N PRO A 99 43.39 -18.15 8.90
CA PRO A 99 44.42 -18.27 9.89
C PRO A 99 44.98 -16.87 10.15
N GLN A 100 45.03 -16.47 11.42
CA GLN A 100 45.88 -15.36 11.84
C GLN A 100 47.28 -15.72 11.34
N ALA A 101 47.73 -15.04 10.29
CA ALA A 101 49.14 -15.11 9.90
C ALA A 101 49.91 -14.61 11.12
N ASN A 102 50.55 -15.53 11.83
CA ASN A 102 51.47 -15.25 12.91
C ASN A 102 52.53 -14.28 12.41
N THR A 103 52.33 -12.98 12.62
CA THR A 103 53.41 -11.99 12.62
C THR A 103 54.01 -11.97 14.01
N ASN A 104 54.85 -12.97 14.28
CA ASN A 104 55.97 -12.82 15.21
C ASN A 104 57.16 -12.31 14.39
N VAL A 105 57.42 -11.00 14.44
CA VAL A 105 58.76 -10.39 14.44
C VAL A 105 58.70 -9.13 15.29
#